data_AF-A0A1V3MYF8-F1
#
_entry.id   AF-A0A1V3MYF8-F1
#
_cell.length_a   1.000
_cell.length_b   1.000
_cell.length_c   1.000
_cell.angle_alpha   90.00
_cell.angle_beta   90.00
_cell.angle_gamma   90.00
#
_symmetry.space_group_name_H-M   'P 1'
#
loop_
_entity.id
_entity.type
_entity.pdbx_description
1 polymer ?
#
loop_
_entity_poly.entity_id
_entity_poly.type
_entity_poly.pdbx_seq_one_letter_code
_entity_poly.pdbx_strand_id
1 'polypeptide(L)'
;MAQEIIHYIATGKDRVKTISGQYGNLSGISLFEDGKFMLYGYATMVFGSYVFEKDYLLFYPDQLPQFLLYANHNPTLGDNVSVNFRGFEEGKTFVQLGDDNMQPVFNDGANCFDFPYIYEQSQPISQLKFAVQKEDFDAGPAYHTFHYQNDQRFNDFIAIYNKPQRARANFAAYLYLTEDKKLAISLSNYGGREGFLRENQVDSTQARWLEILAMKKEYERAGSIELTAIFSNAAYSISYPDLEEYNFDKATNRYISKSTEDNNEEVDQDDRYLRQYTKELLVSKQDKFDTKTATVPSLFFSSCSQSDESYNHIKRGREKHQKKKRKD
;
A
#
# COMPACT_ATOMS: atom_id res chain seq x y z
N MET A 1 2.95 37.58 -25.26
CA MET A 1 1.70 37.33 -26.01
C MET A 1 0.99 36.17 -25.35
N ALA A 2 -0.30 36.28 -25.06
CA ALA A 2 -1.06 35.18 -24.45
C ALA A 2 -1.28 34.09 -25.51
N GLN A 3 -0.91 32.86 -25.19
CA GLN A 3 -1.03 31.71 -26.09
C GLN A 3 -2.52 31.34 -26.22
N GLU A 4 -3.03 31.28 -27.44
CA GLU A 4 -4.43 30.94 -27.69
C GLU A 4 -4.61 29.41 -27.59
N ILE A 5 -5.13 28.94 -26.46
CA ILE A 5 -5.37 27.52 -26.21
C ILE A 5 -6.66 27.12 -26.94
N ILE A 6 -6.54 26.32 -27.99
CA ILE A 6 -7.71 25.78 -28.71
C ILE A 6 -8.19 24.53 -27.96
N HIS A 7 -9.26 24.67 -27.18
CA HIS A 7 -9.91 23.54 -26.52
C HIS A 7 -10.38 22.50 -27.54
N TYR A 8 -10.02 21.24 -27.30
CA TYR A 8 -10.43 20.12 -28.13
C TYR A 8 -11.60 19.39 -27.48
N ILE A 9 -12.75 19.41 -28.15
CA ILE A 9 -13.96 18.71 -27.69
C ILE A 9 -14.11 17.43 -28.52
N ALA A 10 -13.87 16.28 -27.89
CA ALA A 10 -14.11 14.99 -28.53
C ALA A 10 -15.63 14.76 -28.67
N THR A 11 -16.11 14.58 -29.89
CA THR A 11 -17.54 14.42 -30.21
C THR A 11 -17.83 13.07 -30.87
N GLY A 12 -19.09 12.65 -30.84
CA GLY A 12 -19.54 11.42 -31.49
C GLY A 12 -19.38 10.14 -30.65
N LYS A 13 -19.79 9.01 -31.24
CA LYS A 13 -19.80 7.69 -30.57
C LYS A 13 -18.39 7.15 -30.29
N ASP A 14 -17.40 7.56 -31.10
CA ASP A 14 -16.02 7.08 -31.01
C ASP A 14 -15.10 8.03 -30.23
N ARG A 15 -15.67 9.00 -29.48
CA ARG A 15 -14.89 10.03 -28.77
C ARG A 15 -13.80 9.47 -27.86
N VAL A 16 -14.01 8.28 -27.28
CA VAL A 16 -13.04 7.58 -26.42
C VAL A 16 -11.83 7.13 -27.24
N LYS A 17 -12.09 6.53 -28.41
CA LYS A 17 -11.05 6.08 -29.36
C LYS A 17 -10.25 7.25 -29.93
N THR A 18 -10.87 8.41 -30.10
CA THR A 18 -10.17 9.59 -30.61
C THR A 18 -9.11 10.11 -29.65
N ILE A 19 -9.35 9.99 -28.34
CA ILE A 19 -8.48 10.52 -27.30
C ILE A 19 -7.60 9.44 -26.64
N SER A 20 -7.80 8.16 -26.96
CA SER A 20 -7.00 7.08 -26.39
C SER A 20 -5.53 7.19 -26.77
N GLY A 21 -4.64 6.72 -25.90
CA GLY A 21 -3.20 6.71 -26.13
C GLY A 21 -2.41 7.30 -24.98
N GLN A 22 -1.11 7.41 -25.21
CA GLN A 22 -0.15 7.87 -24.22
C GLN A 22 0.11 9.37 -24.35
N TYR A 23 0.01 10.08 -23.23
CA TYR A 23 0.32 11.50 -23.12
C TYR A 23 1.49 11.68 -22.16
N GLY A 24 2.60 12.24 -22.64
CA GLY A 24 3.83 12.44 -21.89
C GLY A 24 4.79 11.24 -21.97
N ASN A 25 6.07 11.48 -21.67
CA ASN A 25 7.12 10.47 -21.79
C ASN A 25 7.47 9.82 -20.44
N LEU A 26 8.35 10.39 -19.63
CA LEU A 26 8.76 9.79 -18.34
C LEU A 26 7.70 9.89 -17.24
N SER A 27 6.78 10.84 -17.40
CA SER A 27 5.59 10.99 -16.60
C SER A 27 4.45 11.43 -17.50
N GLY A 28 3.23 11.14 -17.11
CA GLY A 28 2.09 11.36 -17.97
C GLY A 28 0.89 10.52 -17.61
N ILE A 29 0.00 10.38 -18.59
CA ILE A 29 -1.23 9.62 -18.46
C ILE A 29 -1.50 8.84 -19.74
N SER A 30 -1.90 7.58 -19.59
CA SER A 30 -2.42 6.75 -20.67
C SER A 30 -3.93 6.68 -20.56
N LEU A 31 -4.64 6.98 -21.65
CA LEU A 31 -6.09 6.82 -21.77
C LEU A 31 -6.40 5.57 -22.59
N PHE A 32 -7.22 4.69 -22.04
CA PHE A 32 -7.63 3.45 -22.70
C PHE A 32 -9.03 3.59 -23.32
N GLU A 33 -9.32 2.76 -24.33
CA GLU A 33 -10.59 2.78 -25.09
C GLU A 33 -11.81 2.29 -24.29
N ASP A 34 -11.58 1.67 -23.14
CA ASP A 34 -12.61 1.18 -22.23
C ASP A 34 -12.97 2.18 -21.11
N GLY A 35 -12.47 3.43 -21.20
CA GLY A 35 -12.70 4.45 -20.19
C GLY A 35 -11.83 4.29 -18.94
N LYS A 36 -10.77 3.46 -18.98
CA LYS A 36 -9.75 3.38 -17.94
C LYS A 36 -8.57 4.30 -18.22
N PHE A 37 -7.83 4.66 -17.18
CA PHE A 37 -6.56 5.37 -17.36
C PHE A 37 -5.45 4.76 -16.51
N MET A 38 -4.20 5.13 -16.85
CA MET A 38 -3.02 4.91 -16.02
C MET A 38 -2.25 6.22 -15.91
N LEU A 39 -2.17 6.78 -14.71
CA LEU A 39 -1.30 7.90 -14.38
C LEU A 39 0.07 7.33 -13.97
N TYR A 40 1.15 7.85 -14.54
CA TYR A 40 2.50 7.35 -14.29
C TYR A 40 3.52 8.47 -14.14
N GLY A 41 4.59 8.17 -13.40
CA GLY A 41 5.72 9.05 -13.15
C GLY A 41 6.76 8.37 -12.28
N TYR A 42 7.71 9.13 -11.76
CA TYR A 42 8.73 8.59 -10.86
C TYR A 42 8.09 7.82 -9.69
N ALA A 43 8.38 6.52 -9.61
CA ALA A 43 7.86 5.58 -8.61
C ALA A 43 6.32 5.60 -8.42
N THR A 44 5.56 6.03 -9.43
CA THR A 44 4.11 6.19 -9.35
C THR A 44 3.44 5.51 -10.51
N MET A 45 2.50 4.61 -10.22
CA MET A 45 1.58 4.03 -11.18
C MET A 45 0.19 3.91 -10.54
N VAL A 46 -0.78 4.63 -11.08
CA VAL A 46 -2.14 4.69 -10.56
C VAL A 46 -3.14 4.46 -11.69
N PHE A 47 -3.91 3.39 -11.57
CA PHE A 47 -5.03 3.11 -12.46
C PHE A 47 -6.32 3.74 -11.93
N GLY A 48 -7.30 3.86 -12.81
CA GLY A 48 -8.64 4.31 -12.46
C GLY A 48 -9.55 4.36 -13.68
N SER A 49 -10.68 5.04 -13.51
CA SER A 49 -11.63 5.30 -14.60
C SER A 49 -11.76 6.79 -14.90
N TYR A 50 -12.15 7.12 -16.12
CA TYR A 50 -12.47 8.48 -16.50
C TYR A 50 -13.82 8.56 -17.20
N VAL A 51 -14.49 9.70 -17.06
CA VAL A 51 -15.74 10.01 -17.73
C VAL A 51 -15.65 11.38 -18.37
N PHE A 52 -16.45 11.59 -19.42
CA PHE A 52 -16.62 12.91 -20.00
C PHE A 52 -17.70 13.66 -19.23
N GLU A 53 -17.38 14.88 -18.81
CA GLU A 53 -18.32 15.84 -18.27
C GLU A 53 -18.30 17.06 -19.21
N LYS A 54 -19.33 17.18 -20.05
CA LYS A 54 -19.43 18.21 -21.09
C LYS A 54 -18.18 18.27 -21.98
N ASP A 55 -17.33 19.27 -21.78
CA ASP A 55 -16.12 19.61 -22.55
C ASP A 55 -14.81 19.22 -21.85
N TYR A 56 -14.88 18.53 -20.71
CA TYR A 56 -13.71 18.08 -19.96
C TYR A 56 -13.84 16.62 -19.49
N LEU A 57 -12.76 16.10 -18.91
CA LEU A 57 -12.65 14.75 -18.39
C LEU A 57 -12.58 14.78 -16.87
N LEU A 58 -13.32 13.89 -16.21
CA LEU A 58 -13.23 13.63 -14.78
C LEU A 58 -12.56 12.28 -14.56
N PHE A 59 -11.57 12.24 -13.68
CA PHE A 59 -10.77 11.05 -13.37
C PHE A 59 -11.03 10.61 -11.93
N TYR A 60 -11.26 9.30 -11.80
CA TYR A 60 -11.50 8.59 -10.55
C TYR A 60 -10.45 7.50 -10.40
N PRO A 61 -9.30 7.81 -9.77
CA PRO A 61 -8.29 6.80 -9.42
C PRO A 61 -8.88 5.68 -8.56
N ASP A 62 -8.44 4.45 -8.81
CA ASP A 62 -8.75 3.32 -7.95
C ASP A 62 -8.14 3.57 -6.55
N GLN A 63 -8.91 3.33 -5.50
CA GLN A 63 -8.50 3.62 -4.12
C GLN A 63 -7.91 2.38 -3.46
N LEU A 64 -6.93 2.60 -2.57
CA LEU A 64 -6.41 1.55 -1.69
C LEU A 64 -7.05 1.72 -0.30
N PRO A 65 -7.42 0.64 0.40
CA PRO A 65 -7.80 0.72 1.79
C PRO A 65 -6.67 1.34 2.62
N GLN A 66 -7.00 2.26 3.52
CA GLN A 66 -6.00 2.97 4.31
C GLN A 66 -5.18 2.02 5.19
N PHE A 67 -5.83 1.00 5.72
CA PHE A 67 -5.17 -0.13 6.37
C PHE A 67 -5.60 -1.43 5.70
N LEU A 68 -4.64 -2.35 5.56
CA LEU A 68 -4.88 -3.76 5.26
C LEU A 68 -4.28 -4.58 6.39
N LEU A 69 -4.97 -5.66 6.75
CA LEU A 69 -4.46 -6.65 7.69
C LEU A 69 -4.50 -8.01 6.99
N TYR A 70 -3.37 -8.70 6.99
CA TYR A 70 -3.29 -10.08 6.56
C TYR A 70 -2.86 -10.95 7.74
N ALA A 71 -3.44 -12.14 7.86
CA ALA A 71 -3.22 -13.02 8.99
C ALA A 71 -2.92 -14.46 8.56
N ASN A 72 -2.07 -15.14 9.34
CA ASN A 72 -1.70 -16.54 9.16
C ASN A 72 -1.69 -17.26 10.52
N HIS A 73 -2.00 -18.55 10.48
CA HIS A 73 -1.71 -19.46 11.58
C HIS A 73 -0.31 -20.01 11.39
N ASN A 74 0.64 -19.52 12.17
CA ASN A 74 2.03 -19.94 12.09
C ASN A 74 2.36 -20.91 13.23
N PRO A 75 2.41 -22.23 12.99
CA PRO A 75 2.67 -23.22 14.04
C PRO A 75 4.06 -23.05 14.67
N THR A 76 5.02 -22.45 13.94
CA THR A 76 6.40 -22.29 14.45
C THR A 76 6.51 -21.23 15.54
N LEU A 77 5.53 -20.31 15.65
CA LEU A 77 5.49 -19.32 16.73
C LEU A 77 4.92 -19.88 18.04
N GLY A 78 4.24 -21.03 18.01
CA GLY A 78 3.50 -21.56 19.15
C GLY A 78 2.48 -20.55 19.68
N ASP A 79 2.55 -20.27 20.99
CA ASP A 79 1.68 -19.29 21.66
C ASP A 79 2.10 -17.82 21.43
N ASN A 80 3.26 -17.57 20.80
CA ASN A 80 3.71 -16.22 20.52
C ASN A 80 2.94 -15.65 19.34
N VAL A 81 2.80 -14.33 19.34
CA VAL A 81 2.23 -13.55 18.24
C VAL A 81 3.32 -12.68 17.63
N SER A 82 3.34 -12.61 16.30
CA SER A 82 4.17 -11.69 15.52
C SER A 82 3.28 -10.76 14.70
N VAL A 83 3.64 -9.47 14.63
CA VAL A 83 3.00 -8.47 13.77
C VAL A 83 4.08 -7.71 13.02
N ASN A 84 4.09 -7.84 11.70
CA ASN A 84 4.89 -6.99 10.82
C ASN A 84 4.12 -5.72 10.45
N PHE A 85 4.79 -4.57 10.52
CA PHE A 85 4.24 -3.27 10.15
C PHE A 85 4.92 -2.75 8.88
N ARG A 86 4.14 -2.43 7.85
CA ARG A 86 4.64 -1.93 6.56
C ARG A 86 3.99 -0.60 6.16
N GLY A 87 4.81 0.39 5.82
CA GLY A 87 4.37 1.72 5.37
C GLY A 87 3.96 2.66 6.51
N PHE A 88 3.87 2.17 7.75
CA PHE A 88 3.45 2.95 8.93
C PHE A 88 4.41 4.11 9.23
N GLU A 89 5.66 4.01 8.81
CA GLU A 89 6.68 5.05 8.91
C GLU A 89 6.35 6.31 8.09
N GLU A 90 5.48 6.21 7.09
CA GLU A 90 5.14 7.33 6.21
C GLU A 90 4.04 8.25 6.77
N GLY A 91 3.38 7.89 7.87
CA GLY A 91 2.23 8.63 8.41
C GLY A 91 2.08 8.61 9.92
N LYS A 92 1.24 9.51 10.43
CA LYS A 92 0.94 9.61 11.87
C LYS A 92 -0.11 8.58 12.28
N THR A 93 0.37 7.37 12.53
CA THR A 93 -0.43 6.17 12.79
C THR A 93 -0.27 5.68 14.23
N PHE A 94 -1.29 5.00 14.72
CA PHE A 94 -1.35 4.43 16.07
C PHE A 94 -1.84 2.99 16.00
N VAL A 95 -1.37 2.14 16.92
CA VAL A 95 -1.82 0.76 17.07
C VAL A 95 -2.25 0.45 18.52
N GLN A 96 -3.29 -0.37 18.67
CA GLN A 96 -3.66 -1.06 19.91
C GLN A 96 -3.54 -2.56 19.67
N LEU A 97 -2.78 -3.25 20.52
CA LEU A 97 -2.51 -4.68 20.44
C LEU A 97 -3.22 -5.37 21.62
N GLY A 98 -4.32 -6.07 21.34
CA GLY A 98 -5.15 -6.67 22.38
C GLY A 98 -5.80 -5.60 23.27
N ASP A 99 -5.63 -5.75 24.58
CA ASP A 99 -6.18 -4.84 25.59
C ASP A 99 -5.18 -3.77 26.05
N ASP A 100 -4.01 -3.68 25.41
CA ASP A 100 -3.04 -2.61 25.66
C ASP A 100 -3.63 -1.23 25.35
N ASN A 101 -2.96 -0.17 25.81
CA ASN A 101 -3.30 1.18 25.39
C ASN A 101 -2.91 1.44 23.93
N MET A 102 -3.63 2.34 23.28
CA MET A 102 -3.21 2.85 21.97
C MET A 102 -1.85 3.56 22.10
N GLN A 103 -0.95 3.36 21.14
CA GLN A 103 0.35 4.04 21.09
C GLN A 103 0.74 4.35 19.64
N PRO A 104 1.58 5.38 19.39
CA PRO A 104 2.09 5.65 18.05
C PRO A 104 2.86 4.45 17.52
N VAL A 105 2.78 4.16 16.21
CA VAL A 105 3.61 3.08 15.62
C VAL A 105 5.06 3.52 15.47
N PHE A 106 5.28 4.77 15.03
CA PHE A 106 6.60 5.39 14.94
C PHE A 106 6.67 6.68 15.76
N ASN A 107 7.89 7.10 16.10
CA ASN A 107 8.15 8.42 16.65
C ASN A 107 7.88 9.53 15.63
N ASP A 108 7.58 10.73 16.11
CA ASP A 108 7.54 11.91 15.25
C ASP A 108 8.92 12.14 14.62
N GLY A 109 8.94 12.50 13.33
CA GLY A 109 10.18 12.81 12.59
C GLY A 109 11.05 11.58 12.26
N ALA A 110 10.51 10.37 12.35
CA ALA A 110 11.21 9.17 11.93
C ALA A 110 11.72 9.30 10.48
N ASN A 111 12.99 8.94 10.25
CA ASN A 111 13.67 9.20 8.97
C ASN A 111 14.80 8.22 8.62
N CYS A 112 15.08 7.22 9.46
CA CYS A 112 16.12 6.21 9.23
C CYS A 112 15.50 4.83 9.25
N PHE A 113 14.94 4.42 8.11
CA PHE A 113 14.07 3.25 8.07
C PHE A 113 14.84 2.00 7.69
N ASP A 114 14.74 0.97 8.51
CA ASP A 114 15.33 -0.34 8.27
C ASP A 114 14.26 -1.43 8.46
N PHE A 115 13.75 -1.95 7.34
CA PHE A 115 12.70 -2.96 7.31
C PHE A 115 13.32 -4.37 7.47
N PRO A 116 12.67 -5.34 8.14
CA PRO A 116 11.28 -5.37 8.61
C PRO A 116 11.04 -4.80 10.02
N TYR A 117 9.85 -4.20 10.20
CA TYR A 117 9.36 -3.75 11.51
C TYR A 117 8.48 -4.81 12.16
N ILE A 118 9.01 -5.48 13.17
CA ILE A 118 8.39 -6.67 13.77
C ILE A 118 8.12 -6.43 15.25
N TYR A 119 6.88 -6.68 15.66
CA TYR A 119 6.49 -6.77 17.06
C TYR A 119 6.14 -8.20 17.43
N GLU A 120 6.79 -8.72 18.47
CA GLU A 120 6.51 -10.02 19.04
C GLU A 120 6.02 -9.91 20.48
N GLN A 121 5.04 -10.73 20.84
CA GLN A 121 4.65 -10.92 22.24
C GLN A 121 4.29 -12.38 22.56
N SER A 122 4.52 -12.79 23.81
CA SER A 122 4.22 -14.16 24.27
C SER A 122 2.76 -14.40 24.69
N GLN A 123 1.85 -13.51 24.32
CA GLN A 123 0.43 -13.65 24.63
C GLN A 123 -0.41 -13.52 23.34
N PRO A 124 -1.47 -14.33 23.18
CA PRO A 124 -2.40 -14.15 22.08
C PRO A 124 -2.97 -12.74 22.04
N ILE A 125 -3.16 -12.20 20.83
CA ILE A 125 -3.82 -10.93 20.59
C ILE A 125 -5.29 -11.21 20.29
N SER A 126 -6.20 -10.74 21.13
CA SER A 126 -7.65 -10.89 20.92
C SER A 126 -8.21 -9.92 19.88
N GLN A 127 -7.57 -8.75 19.71
CA GLN A 127 -8.02 -7.70 18.82
C GLN A 127 -6.86 -6.82 18.36
N LEU A 128 -6.99 -6.23 17.18
CA LEU A 128 -6.07 -5.20 16.67
C LEU A 128 -6.89 -3.95 16.37
N LYS A 129 -6.38 -2.79 16.75
CA LYS A 129 -6.96 -1.52 16.32
C LYS A 129 -5.89 -0.64 15.73
N PHE A 130 -6.26 0.08 14.67
CA PHE A 130 -5.41 1.07 14.02
C PHE A 130 -6.11 2.41 14.03
N ALA A 131 -5.35 3.48 14.22
CA ALA A 131 -5.85 4.83 14.07
C ALA A 131 -4.88 5.69 13.26
N VAL A 132 -5.43 6.67 12.57
CA VAL A 132 -4.68 7.58 11.69
C VAL A 132 -5.32 8.95 11.70
N GLN A 133 -4.48 9.98 11.72
CA GLN A 133 -4.93 11.36 11.67
C GLN A 133 -5.52 11.68 10.29
N LYS A 134 -6.70 12.30 10.25
CA LYS A 134 -7.23 12.90 9.02
C LYS A 134 -6.35 14.07 8.60
N GLU A 135 -6.05 14.13 7.32
CA GLU A 135 -5.37 15.25 6.68
C GLU A 135 -6.37 16.34 6.24
N ASP A 136 -7.40 16.62 7.05
CA ASP A 136 -8.36 17.70 6.80
C ASP A 136 -7.91 18.98 7.54
N PHE A 137 -7.54 20.00 6.78
CA PHE A 137 -6.93 21.24 7.29
C PHE A 137 -7.86 22.08 8.18
N ASP A 138 -9.18 21.91 8.09
CA ASP A 138 -10.17 22.85 8.68
C ASP A 138 -10.89 22.35 9.95
N ALA A 139 -10.73 21.08 10.35
CA ALA A 139 -11.59 20.45 11.38
C ALA A 139 -10.89 20.10 12.71
N GLY A 140 -9.62 20.45 12.89
CA GLY A 140 -8.80 19.94 14.00
C GLY A 140 -8.41 18.47 13.80
N PRO A 141 -7.66 17.84 14.73
CA PRO A 141 -7.17 16.48 14.55
C PRO A 141 -8.33 15.48 14.76
N ALA A 142 -9.07 15.21 13.69
CA ALA A 142 -9.99 14.08 13.65
C ALA A 142 -9.21 12.81 13.26
N TYR A 143 -9.53 11.68 13.89
CA TYR A 143 -8.89 10.40 13.62
C TYR A 143 -9.90 9.43 13.01
N HIS A 144 -9.42 8.57 12.12
CA HIS A 144 -10.17 7.39 11.67
C HIS A 144 -9.64 6.17 12.40
N THR A 145 -10.54 5.36 12.97
CA THR A 145 -10.18 4.11 13.64
C THR A 145 -10.68 2.90 12.88
N PHE A 146 -9.90 1.83 12.93
CA PHE A 146 -10.14 0.56 12.24
C PHE A 146 -9.93 -0.58 13.22
N HIS A 147 -10.89 -1.50 13.28
CA HIS A 147 -10.96 -2.52 14.31
C HIS A 147 -10.99 -3.91 13.68
N TYR A 148 -10.21 -4.82 14.24
CA TYR A 148 -10.20 -6.23 13.93
C TYR A 148 -10.41 -7.05 15.21
N GLN A 149 -11.20 -8.11 15.13
CA GLN A 149 -11.37 -9.11 16.19
C GLN A 149 -10.74 -10.41 15.72
N ASN A 150 -9.82 -10.96 16.52
CA ASN A 150 -9.07 -12.17 16.19
C ASN A 150 -9.79 -13.44 16.68
N ASP A 151 -11.05 -13.62 16.26
CA ASP A 151 -11.87 -14.77 16.66
C ASP A 151 -11.28 -16.10 16.15
N GLN A 152 -10.55 -16.04 15.04
CA GLN A 152 -9.89 -17.20 14.44
C GLN A 152 -8.60 -17.60 15.15
N ARG A 153 -8.05 -16.75 16.04
CA ARG A 153 -6.80 -16.98 16.77
C ARG A 153 -5.55 -17.08 15.89
N PHE A 154 -5.46 -16.22 14.88
CA PHE A 154 -4.21 -16.03 14.15
C PHE A 154 -3.11 -15.50 15.07
N ASN A 155 -1.86 -15.84 14.75
CA ASN A 155 -0.69 -15.48 15.55
C ASN A 155 0.46 -14.90 14.71
N ASP A 156 0.27 -14.73 13.41
CA ASP A 156 1.23 -14.05 12.54
C ASP A 156 0.48 -13.09 11.63
N PHE A 157 0.86 -11.82 11.67
CA PHE A 157 0.14 -10.74 11.01
C PHE A 157 1.06 -9.87 10.16
N ILE A 158 0.55 -9.42 9.02
CA ILE A 158 1.13 -8.34 8.21
C ILE A 158 0.12 -7.20 8.17
N ALA A 159 0.43 -6.12 8.87
CA ALA A 159 -0.33 -4.88 8.83
C ALA A 159 0.31 -3.92 7.82
N ILE A 160 -0.49 -3.40 6.89
CA ILE A 160 -0.05 -2.45 5.87
C ILE A 160 -0.82 -1.15 6.05
N TYR A 161 -0.10 -0.04 6.10
CA TYR A 161 -0.66 1.30 6.01
C TYR A 161 -0.38 1.87 4.61
N ASN A 162 -1.45 2.27 3.92
CA ASN A 162 -1.36 2.97 2.64
C ASN A 162 -1.57 4.46 2.89
N LYS A 163 -0.47 5.24 2.89
CA LYS A 163 -0.56 6.69 3.00
C LYS A 163 -1.41 7.28 1.87
N PRO A 164 -2.35 8.20 2.17
CA PRO A 164 -3.04 8.95 1.13
C PRO A 164 -2.06 9.62 0.17
N GLN A 165 -2.24 9.39 -1.13
CA GLN A 165 -1.39 9.97 -2.17
C GLN A 165 -2.19 10.94 -3.03
N ARG A 166 -1.59 12.10 -3.35
CA ARG A 166 -2.19 13.07 -4.29
C ARG A 166 -2.53 12.43 -5.64
N ALA A 167 -1.74 11.45 -6.09
CA ALA A 167 -1.96 10.71 -7.33
C ALA A 167 -3.27 9.92 -7.35
N ARG A 168 -3.83 9.62 -6.16
CA ARG A 168 -5.10 8.90 -6.00
C ARG A 168 -6.28 9.83 -5.67
N ALA A 169 -6.09 11.15 -5.61
CA ALA A 169 -7.21 12.08 -5.50
C ALA A 169 -7.92 12.25 -6.85
N ASN A 170 -9.24 12.43 -6.84
CA ASN A 170 -10.00 12.75 -8.05
C ASN A 170 -9.45 14.04 -8.69
N PHE A 171 -9.40 14.07 -10.02
CA PHE A 171 -8.90 15.22 -10.76
C PHE A 171 -9.67 15.41 -12.07
N ALA A 172 -9.50 16.57 -12.68
CA ALA A 172 -10.08 16.88 -13.97
C ALA A 172 -8.98 17.09 -15.01
N ALA A 173 -9.34 16.97 -16.29
CA ALA A 173 -8.46 17.37 -17.37
C ALA A 173 -9.20 18.04 -18.51
N TYR A 174 -8.49 18.93 -19.21
CA TYR A 174 -8.91 19.51 -20.46
C TYR A 174 -8.02 19.01 -21.59
N LEU A 175 -8.63 18.74 -22.74
CA LEU A 175 -7.93 18.46 -23.98
C LEU A 175 -7.80 19.75 -24.78
N TYR A 176 -6.66 19.92 -25.45
CA TYR A 176 -6.43 21.03 -26.37
C TYR A 176 -5.51 20.61 -27.51
N LEU A 177 -5.57 21.37 -28.58
CA LEU A 177 -4.62 21.26 -29.68
C LEU A 177 -3.52 22.31 -29.47
N THR A 178 -2.27 21.90 -29.61
CA THR A 178 -1.16 22.84 -29.74
C THR A 178 -1.23 23.59 -31.07
N GLU A 179 -0.41 24.63 -31.22
CA GLU A 179 -0.23 25.35 -32.49
C GLU A 179 0.11 24.39 -33.66
N ASP A 180 0.92 23.35 -33.38
CA ASP A 180 1.27 22.28 -34.32
C ASP A 180 0.15 21.24 -34.54
N LYS A 181 -1.06 21.49 -34.03
CA LYS A 181 -2.22 20.59 -34.06
C LYS A 181 -1.98 19.24 -33.38
N LYS A 182 -1.06 19.16 -32.42
CA LYS A 182 -0.86 17.97 -31.61
C LYS A 182 -1.85 17.98 -30.45
N LEU A 183 -2.47 16.84 -30.19
CA LEU A 183 -3.38 16.70 -29.05
C LEU A 183 -2.57 16.67 -27.75
N ALA A 184 -3.05 17.40 -26.75
CA ALA A 184 -2.46 17.47 -25.44
C ALA A 184 -3.54 17.41 -24.36
N ILE A 185 -3.13 17.02 -23.15
CA ILE A 185 -4.01 16.92 -21.98
C ILE A 185 -3.41 17.69 -20.81
N SER A 186 -4.16 18.65 -20.27
CA SER A 186 -3.77 19.39 -19.06
C SER A 186 -4.55 18.85 -17.86
N LEU A 187 -3.83 18.34 -16.86
CA LEU A 187 -4.43 17.76 -15.65
C LEU A 187 -4.47 18.81 -14.54
N SER A 188 -5.52 18.80 -13.72
CA SER A 188 -5.63 19.72 -12.58
C SER A 188 -4.66 19.41 -11.43
N ASN A 189 -4.05 18.21 -11.42
CA ASN A 189 -3.16 17.74 -10.35
C ASN A 189 -1.68 17.60 -10.76
N TYR A 190 -1.36 17.40 -12.05
CA TYR A 190 0.00 17.17 -12.57
C TYR A 190 0.20 17.81 -13.96
N GLY A 191 1.46 17.92 -14.41
CA GLY A 191 1.80 18.37 -15.77
C GLY A 191 1.81 19.88 -16.01
N GLY A 192 1.33 20.69 -15.06
CA GLY A 192 1.34 22.14 -15.18
C GLY A 192 0.46 22.67 -16.31
N ARG A 193 0.64 23.96 -16.67
CA ARG A 193 -0.19 24.63 -17.68
C ARG A 193 0.00 24.07 -19.09
N GLU A 194 1.19 23.56 -19.40
CA GLU A 194 1.54 23.02 -20.72
C GLU A 194 1.11 21.56 -20.93
N GLY A 195 0.59 20.91 -19.88
CA GLY A 195 0.03 19.56 -19.94
C GLY A 195 1.00 18.50 -20.48
N PHE A 196 0.43 17.39 -20.93
CA PHE A 196 1.14 16.28 -21.53
C PHE A 196 0.75 16.16 -23.01
N LEU A 197 1.75 16.18 -23.90
CA LEU A 197 1.55 15.97 -25.32
C LEU A 197 1.31 14.49 -25.62
N ARG A 198 0.37 14.19 -26.51
CA ARG A 198 0.18 12.83 -27.02
C ARG A 198 1.42 12.41 -27.80
N GLU A 199 2.00 11.27 -27.46
CA GLU A 199 3.10 10.70 -28.26
C GLU A 199 2.57 10.24 -29.62
N ASN A 200 3.27 10.60 -30.70
CA ASN A 200 2.91 10.20 -32.05
C ASN A 200 3.27 8.73 -32.30
N GLN A 201 2.36 7.98 -32.92
CA GLN A 201 2.49 6.54 -33.21
C GLN A 201 3.48 6.22 -34.34
N VAL A 202 4.77 6.43 -34.12
CA VAL A 202 5.83 5.92 -35.01
C VAL A 202 6.57 4.81 -34.27
N ASP A 203 6.52 3.59 -34.84
CA ASP A 203 7.11 2.29 -34.50
C ASP A 203 7.71 2.05 -33.09
N SER A 204 8.64 2.89 -32.61
CA SER A 204 9.19 2.79 -31.24
C SER A 204 8.16 3.03 -30.14
N THR A 205 7.08 3.77 -30.44
CA THR A 205 5.93 3.97 -29.54
C THR A 205 4.98 2.77 -29.48
N GLN A 206 5.02 1.86 -30.45
CA GLN A 206 4.16 0.67 -30.44
C GLN A 206 4.64 -0.36 -29.42
N ALA A 207 5.95 -0.58 -29.30
CA ALA A 207 6.52 -1.47 -28.27
C ALA A 207 6.17 -0.97 -26.86
N ARG A 208 6.36 0.32 -26.60
CA ARG A 208 6.00 0.95 -25.33
C ARG A 208 4.51 0.88 -25.03
N TRP A 209 3.67 1.13 -26.03
CA TRP A 209 2.23 1.01 -25.86
C TRP A 209 1.81 -0.44 -25.55
N LEU A 210 2.46 -1.44 -26.16
CA LEU A 210 2.24 -2.84 -25.83
C LEU A 210 2.66 -3.17 -24.39
N GLU A 211 3.75 -2.61 -23.88
CA GLU A 211 4.15 -2.72 -22.46
C GLU A 211 3.08 -2.12 -21.55
N ILE A 212 2.56 -0.92 -21.86
CA ILE A 212 1.49 -0.28 -21.10
C ILE A 212 0.21 -1.13 -21.12
N LEU A 213 -0.14 -1.73 -22.25
CA LEU A 213 -1.27 -2.66 -22.35
C LEU A 213 -1.04 -3.95 -21.55
N ALA A 214 0.20 -4.45 -21.50
CA ALA A 214 0.55 -5.59 -20.65
C ALA A 214 0.41 -5.23 -19.16
N MET A 215 0.92 -4.07 -18.74
CA MET A 215 0.77 -3.56 -17.37
C MET A 215 -0.70 -3.37 -16.99
N LYS A 216 -1.54 -2.84 -17.90
CA LYS A 216 -2.99 -2.77 -17.68
C LYS A 216 -3.60 -4.16 -17.48
N LYS A 217 -3.24 -5.12 -18.32
CA LYS A 217 -3.76 -6.50 -18.23
C LYS A 217 -3.34 -7.18 -16.93
N GLU A 218 -2.12 -6.95 -16.47
CA GLU A 218 -1.64 -7.40 -15.16
C GLU A 218 -2.42 -6.72 -14.04
N TYR A 219 -2.61 -5.41 -14.13
CA TYR A 219 -3.43 -4.66 -13.18
C TYR A 219 -4.87 -5.16 -13.13
N GLU A 220 -5.50 -5.48 -14.25
CA GLU A 220 -6.88 -6.00 -14.28
C GLU A 220 -6.97 -7.45 -13.76
N ARG A 221 -5.94 -8.26 -14.03
CA ARG A 221 -5.82 -9.58 -13.43
C ARG A 221 -5.65 -9.48 -11.92
N ALA A 222 -4.86 -8.52 -11.44
CA ALA A 222 -4.66 -8.28 -10.02
C ALA A 222 -5.88 -7.59 -9.37
N GLY A 223 -6.53 -6.64 -10.05
CA GLY A 223 -7.64 -5.81 -9.55
C GLY A 223 -9.01 -6.49 -9.60
N SER A 224 -9.14 -7.61 -10.31
CA SER A 224 -10.27 -8.55 -10.12
C SER A 224 -10.09 -9.45 -8.89
N ILE A 225 -8.91 -9.37 -8.25
CA ILE A 225 -8.60 -10.01 -6.99
C ILE A 225 -8.41 -8.86 -5.99
N GLU A 226 -9.44 -8.49 -5.22
CA GLU A 226 -9.09 -8.05 -3.86
C GLU A 226 -8.20 -9.18 -3.35
N LEU A 227 -6.87 -8.98 -3.27
CA LEU A 227 -5.94 -10.06 -2.96
C LEU A 227 -6.34 -10.62 -1.62
N THR A 228 -7.13 -11.69 -1.67
CA THR A 228 -7.68 -12.35 -0.47
C THR A 228 -6.56 -13.05 0.25
N ALA A 229 -5.42 -13.22 -0.42
CA ALA A 229 -4.19 -13.69 0.16
C ALA A 229 -2.95 -13.01 -0.44
N ILE A 230 -1.90 -12.95 0.35
CA ILE A 230 -0.53 -12.64 -0.04
C ILE A 230 0.39 -13.78 0.39
N PHE A 231 1.55 -13.90 -0.24
CA PHE A 231 2.57 -14.87 0.16
C PHE A 231 3.78 -14.13 0.70
N SER A 232 4.37 -14.65 1.78
CA SER A 232 5.55 -14.03 2.36
C SER A 232 6.50 -15.04 3.02
N ASN A 233 7.80 -14.78 2.89
CA ASN A 233 8.84 -15.55 3.57
C ASN A 233 9.01 -15.09 5.04
N ALA A 234 9.93 -15.68 5.82
CA ALA A 234 10.10 -15.30 7.23
C ALA A 234 10.73 -13.90 7.42
N ALA A 235 11.29 -13.32 6.36
CA ALA A 235 11.80 -11.94 6.35
C ALA A 235 10.69 -10.90 6.09
N TYR A 236 9.43 -11.35 5.95
CA TYR A 236 8.29 -10.52 5.54
C TYR A 236 8.43 -9.89 4.14
N SER A 237 9.22 -10.48 3.25
CA SER A 237 9.19 -10.14 1.82
C SER A 237 7.89 -10.66 1.20
N ILE A 238 7.14 -9.82 0.50
CA ILE A 238 5.84 -10.19 -0.10
C ILE A 238 6.04 -10.55 -1.56
N SER A 239 5.48 -11.69 -1.97
CA SER A 239 5.51 -12.20 -3.34
C SER A 239 4.16 -12.77 -3.77
N TYR A 240 4.04 -13.06 -5.07
CA TYR A 240 2.88 -13.67 -5.69
C TYR A 240 3.35 -14.83 -6.58
N PRO A 241 3.75 -15.97 -5.98
CA PRO A 241 4.35 -17.09 -6.70
C PRO A 241 3.34 -17.82 -7.58
N ASP A 242 3.85 -18.56 -8.56
CA ASP A 242 3.08 -19.65 -9.16
C ASP A 242 3.05 -20.84 -8.19
N LEU A 243 1.89 -21.12 -7.61
CA LEU A 243 1.74 -22.19 -6.63
C LEU A 243 1.92 -23.59 -7.23
N GLU A 244 1.90 -23.73 -8.57
CA GLU A 244 2.24 -24.99 -9.23
C GLU A 244 3.71 -25.36 -9.01
N GLU A 245 4.58 -24.41 -8.68
CA GLU A 245 5.99 -24.64 -8.38
C GLU A 245 6.25 -25.06 -6.92
N TYR A 246 5.21 -25.14 -6.07
CA TYR A 246 5.35 -25.37 -4.63
C TYR A 246 4.58 -26.62 -4.16
N ASN A 247 5.05 -27.21 -3.07
CA ASN A 247 4.36 -28.21 -2.29
C ASN A 247 3.89 -27.59 -0.97
N PHE A 248 2.63 -27.81 -0.60
CA PHE A 248 2.10 -27.32 0.68
C PHE A 248 2.41 -28.31 1.80
N ASP A 249 3.22 -27.89 2.77
CA ASP A 249 3.46 -28.59 4.01
C ASP A 249 2.45 -28.15 5.09
N LYS A 250 1.56 -29.09 5.45
CA LYS A 250 0.54 -28.90 6.48
C LYS A 250 1.12 -28.75 7.88
N ALA A 251 2.28 -29.36 8.18
CA ALA A 251 2.84 -29.36 9.53
C ALA A 251 3.35 -27.97 9.92
N THR A 252 4.00 -27.28 8.98
CA THR A 252 4.50 -25.92 9.18
C THR A 252 3.58 -24.83 8.63
N ASN A 253 2.50 -25.20 7.94
CA ASN A 253 1.60 -24.30 7.23
C ASN A 253 2.33 -23.41 6.21
N ARG A 254 3.22 -24.02 5.41
CA ARG A 254 4.09 -23.34 4.43
C ARG A 254 3.99 -23.97 3.06
N TYR A 255 4.23 -23.17 2.04
CA TYR A 255 4.54 -23.58 0.69
C TYR A 255 6.06 -23.70 0.55
N ILE A 256 6.54 -24.86 0.13
CA ILE A 256 7.96 -25.16 -0.07
C ILE A 256 8.19 -25.40 -1.56
N SER A 257 9.11 -24.66 -2.16
CA SER A 257 9.44 -24.79 -3.58
C SER A 257 9.82 -26.23 -3.93
N LYS A 258 9.39 -26.72 -5.08
CA LYS A 258 9.78 -28.04 -5.60
C LYS A 258 11.26 -28.12 -5.97
N SER A 259 11.94 -26.98 -6.09
CA SER A 259 13.36 -26.88 -6.45
C SER A 259 14.31 -26.81 -5.25
N THR A 260 13.84 -26.92 -4.01
CA THR A 260 14.71 -26.94 -2.82
C THR A 260 15.57 -28.21 -2.79
N GLU A 261 16.90 -28.05 -2.92
CA GLU A 261 17.86 -29.06 -2.45
C GLU A 261 18.01 -28.96 -0.91
N ASP A 262 17.98 -30.10 -0.22
CA ASP A 262 17.80 -30.26 1.24
C ASP A 262 18.90 -29.66 2.15
N ASN A 263 19.88 -28.91 1.65
CA ASN A 263 21.08 -28.52 2.42
C ASN A 263 21.45 -27.05 2.28
N ASN A 264 20.74 -26.12 2.94
CA ASN A 264 21.29 -24.80 3.24
C ASN A 264 20.65 -24.21 4.49
N GLU A 265 21.46 -23.84 5.50
CA GLU A 265 21.02 -23.38 6.83
C GLU A 265 20.34 -21.99 6.85
N GLU A 266 20.27 -21.28 5.71
CA GLU A 266 19.56 -19.99 5.54
C GLU A 266 18.11 -20.16 5.01
N VAL A 267 17.48 -21.27 5.36
CA VAL A 267 16.18 -21.76 4.84
C VAL A 267 15.04 -20.73 4.88
N ASP A 268 14.95 -19.90 5.93
CA ASP A 268 13.69 -19.21 6.23
C ASP A 268 13.50 -17.84 5.58
N GLN A 269 14.58 -17.19 5.12
CA GLN A 269 14.54 -15.85 4.50
C GLN A 269 14.38 -15.92 2.96
N ASP A 270 14.33 -17.12 2.41
CA ASP A 270 14.31 -17.38 0.97
C ASP A 270 12.87 -17.54 0.45
N ASP A 271 12.60 -17.05 -0.76
CA ASP A 271 11.31 -17.18 -1.44
C ASP A 271 10.95 -18.64 -1.76
N ARG A 272 11.90 -19.57 -1.62
CA ARG A 272 11.63 -21.02 -1.61
C ARG A 272 10.67 -21.45 -0.50
N TYR A 273 10.47 -20.65 0.54
CA TYR A 273 9.57 -21.00 1.64
C TYR A 273 8.61 -19.87 1.99
N LEU A 274 7.33 -20.06 1.68
CA LEU A 274 6.33 -19.02 1.76
C LEU A 274 5.19 -19.42 2.70
N ARG A 275 4.65 -18.44 3.42
CA ARG A 275 3.37 -18.57 4.13
C ARG A 275 2.32 -17.78 3.37
N GLN A 276 1.12 -18.36 3.27
CA GLN A 276 -0.04 -17.64 2.78
C GLN A 276 -0.69 -16.88 3.93
N TYR A 277 -0.82 -15.57 3.81
CA TYR A 277 -1.59 -14.74 4.75
C TYR A 277 -2.89 -14.35 4.09
N THR A 278 -4.01 -14.53 4.79
CA THR A 278 -5.35 -14.22 4.29
C THR A 278 -5.74 -12.81 4.72
N LYS A 279 -6.40 -12.06 3.83
CA LYS A 279 -6.88 -10.71 4.11
C LYS A 279 -7.99 -10.76 5.14
N GLU A 280 -7.80 -10.00 6.22
CA GLU A 280 -8.76 -9.86 7.30
C GLU A 280 -9.56 -8.56 7.16
N LEU A 281 -10.84 -8.61 7.50
CA LEU A 281 -11.72 -7.44 7.41
C LEU A 281 -11.47 -6.49 8.59
N LEU A 282 -11.11 -5.24 8.26
CA LEU A 282 -11.06 -4.14 9.20
C LEU A 282 -12.38 -3.36 9.17
N VAL A 283 -13.04 -3.23 10.32
CA VAL A 283 -14.27 -2.45 10.48
C VAL A 283 -13.89 -1.02 10.85
N SER A 284 -14.22 -0.06 9.98
CA SER A 284 -14.08 1.36 10.31
C SER A 284 -15.09 1.76 11.38
N LYS A 285 -14.62 2.41 12.44
CA LYS A 285 -15.47 3.01 13.46
C LYS A 285 -15.24 4.51 13.52
N GLN A 286 -16.32 5.25 13.76
CA GLN A 286 -16.24 6.67 14.09
C GLN A 286 -16.09 6.84 15.61
N ASP A 287 -15.08 6.18 16.19
CA ASP A 287 -14.80 6.36 17.61
C ASP A 287 -13.95 7.62 17.80
N LYS A 288 -14.22 8.39 18.86
CA LYS A 288 -13.36 9.52 19.23
C LYS A 288 -12.06 8.98 19.83
N PHE A 289 -11.01 8.92 19.02
CA PHE A 289 -9.64 8.70 19.51
C PHE A 289 -9.03 10.04 19.95
N ASP A 290 -8.68 10.15 21.23
CA ASP A 290 -7.93 11.29 21.78
C ASP A 290 -6.46 10.89 21.95
N THR A 291 -5.58 11.52 21.19
CA THR A 291 -4.12 11.26 21.27
C THR A 291 -3.51 11.58 22.62
N LYS A 292 -4.16 12.35 23.49
CA LYS A 292 -3.71 12.55 24.88
C LYS A 292 -3.80 11.29 25.72
N THR A 293 -4.62 10.32 25.29
CA THR A 293 -4.73 9.01 25.92
C THR A 293 -3.75 7.99 25.34
N ALA A 294 -3.07 8.33 24.25
CA ALA A 294 -2.06 7.48 23.67
C ALA A 294 -0.83 7.44 24.59
N THR A 295 -0.30 6.24 24.80
CA THR A 295 0.90 6.06 25.61
C THR A 295 2.14 6.47 24.82
N VAL A 296 3.13 7.03 25.50
CA VAL A 296 4.49 7.23 25.01
C VAL A 296 5.38 6.24 25.78
N PRO A 297 6.31 5.52 25.15
CA PRO A 297 6.90 5.72 23.81
C PRO A 297 6.11 5.13 22.63
N SER A 298 6.50 5.50 21.41
CA SER A 298 6.07 4.84 20.17
C SER A 298 6.49 3.38 20.16
N LEU A 299 5.85 2.58 19.31
CA LEU A 299 6.21 1.18 19.15
C LEU A 299 7.66 1.08 18.65
N PHE A 300 7.95 1.63 17.47
CA PHE A 300 9.30 1.71 16.90
C PHE A 300 9.89 3.10 17.08
N PHE A 301 11.22 3.16 17.20
CA PHE A 301 11.99 4.40 17.17
C PHE A 301 12.98 4.36 16.00
N SER A 302 13.05 5.45 15.25
CA SER A 302 13.93 5.60 14.09
C SER A 302 14.41 7.04 13.98
N SER A 303 15.72 7.24 13.84
CA SER A 303 16.34 8.55 13.68
C SER A 303 17.75 8.46 13.07
N CYS A 304 18.02 9.20 11.99
CA CYS A 304 19.36 9.26 11.39
C CYS A 304 20.38 9.92 12.32
N SER A 305 19.94 10.82 13.22
CA SER A 305 20.83 11.47 14.18
C SER A 305 21.14 10.61 15.41
N GLN A 306 20.33 9.58 15.66
CA GLN A 306 20.46 8.65 16.77
C GLN A 306 20.30 7.22 16.24
N SER A 307 21.14 6.84 15.26
CA SER A 307 21.07 5.52 14.63
C SER A 307 21.18 4.38 15.63
N ASP A 308 22.03 4.56 16.65
CA ASP A 308 22.30 3.54 17.68
C ASP A 308 21.11 3.33 18.63
N GLU A 309 20.17 4.27 18.68
CA GLU A 309 18.92 4.16 19.45
C GLU A 309 17.76 3.65 18.58
N SER A 310 17.93 3.56 17.26
CA SER A 310 16.89 3.10 16.34
C SER A 310 16.70 1.58 16.42
N TYR A 311 15.45 1.13 16.38
CA TYR A 311 15.14 -0.30 16.46
C TYR A 311 13.89 -0.65 15.63
N ASN A 312 13.96 -1.80 14.98
CA ASN A 312 12.91 -2.34 14.12
C ASN A 312 12.32 -3.67 14.62
N HIS A 313 12.89 -4.29 15.65
CA HIS A 313 12.37 -5.52 16.26
C HIS A 313 12.12 -5.34 17.75
N ILE A 314 10.93 -5.75 18.21
CA ILE A 314 10.50 -5.66 19.60
C ILE A 314 10.02 -7.04 20.05
N LYS A 315 10.44 -7.47 21.24
CA LYS A 315 9.98 -8.71 21.84
C LYS A 315 9.51 -8.49 23.28
N ARG A 316 8.20 -8.55 23.51
CA ARG A 316 7.60 -8.44 24.85
C ARG A 316 7.39 -9.83 25.47
N GLY A 317 8.14 -10.11 26.52
CA GLY A 317 8.00 -11.35 27.30
C GLY A 317 6.92 -11.26 28.38
N ARG A 318 6.51 -12.41 28.92
CA ARG A 318 5.73 -12.48 30.18
C ARG A 318 6.62 -12.01 31.33
N GLU A 319 6.37 -10.81 31.88
CA GLU A 319 6.97 -10.42 33.16
C GLU A 319 6.54 -11.40 34.26
N LYS A 320 7.45 -12.27 34.70
CA LYS A 320 7.29 -12.97 35.97
C LYS A 320 7.59 -11.97 37.07
N HIS A 321 6.56 -11.42 37.71
CA HIS A 321 6.69 -10.80 39.03
C HIS A 321 7.26 -11.83 40.04
N GLN A 322 8.58 -11.91 40.16
CA GLN A 322 9.24 -12.46 41.34
C GLN A 322 9.82 -11.31 42.15
N LYS A 323 8.98 -10.75 43.04
CA LYS A 323 9.46 -10.13 44.28
C LYS A 323 10.17 -11.21 45.10
N LYS A 324 11.47 -11.43 44.86
CA LYS A 324 12.29 -12.21 45.78
C LYS A 324 12.73 -11.28 46.91
N LYS A 325 11.98 -11.35 48.01
CA LYS A 325 12.36 -10.87 49.34
C LYS A 325 13.83 -11.28 49.60
N ARG A 326 14.73 -10.32 49.73
CA ARG A 326 15.88 -10.47 50.62
C ARG A 326 15.41 -9.99 51.99
N LYS A 327 15.11 -10.96 52.86
CA LYS A 327 15.18 -10.76 54.30
C LYS A 327 16.63 -10.99 54.71
N ASP A 328 17.02 -10.21 55.70
CA ASP A 328 18.34 -10.09 56.33
C ASP A 328 18.97 -11.41 56.76
#